data_AF-A0A800EYZ1-F1
#
_entry.id   AF-A0A800EYZ1-F1
#
_cell.length_a   1.000
_cell.length_b   1.000
_cell.length_c   1.000
_cell.angle_alpha   90.00
_cell.angle_beta   90.00
_cell.angle_gamma   90.00
#
_symmetry.space_group_name_H-M   'P 1'
#
loop_
_entity.id
_entity.type
_entity.pdbx_description
1 polymer ?
#
loop_
_entity_poly.entity_id
_entity_poly.type
_entity_poly.pdbx_seq_one_letter_code
_entity_poly.pdbx_strand_id
1 'polypeptide(L)'
;MIFDRVETVIVLALPWKIMLWRTFKRSLRRSYKREELWNGNREKFWLTFFTRQSVVYDLWWRRNHFRNFSKEISAGAPEGIDMHIIRCPNSLEKLYEKYGLQRR
;
A
#
# COMPACT_ATOMS: atom_id res chain seq x y z
N MET A 1 -8.20 9.73 21.58
CA MET A 1 -7.93 8.78 20.49
C MET A 1 -6.94 9.38 19.52
N ILE A 2 -6.24 8.61 18.67
CA ILE A 2 -5.25 9.16 17.72
C ILE A 2 -5.89 10.19 16.77
N PHE A 3 -7.17 10.01 16.42
CA PHE A 3 -7.93 10.91 15.56
C PHE A 3 -8.19 12.31 16.13
N ASP A 4 -8.15 12.50 17.46
CA ASP A 4 -8.36 13.83 18.08
C ASP A 4 -7.21 14.81 17.84
N ARG A 5 -6.07 14.32 17.33
CA ARG A 5 -4.86 15.11 17.08
C ARG A 5 -4.52 15.22 15.59
N VAL A 6 -5.37 14.69 14.72
CA VAL A 6 -5.07 14.57 13.28
C VAL A 6 -6.05 15.42 12.50
N GLU A 7 -5.52 16.41 11.79
CA GLU A 7 -6.29 17.29 10.91
C GLU A 7 -6.54 16.66 9.53
N THR A 8 -5.58 15.85 9.05
CA THR A 8 -5.62 15.27 7.70
C THR A 8 -5.21 13.81 7.71
N VAL A 9 -5.98 12.96 7.02
CA VAL A 9 -5.67 11.54 6.84
C VAL A 9 -5.51 11.23 5.35
N ILE A 10 -4.32 10.75 4.97
CA ILE A 10 -4.01 10.35 3.60
C ILE A 10 -3.99 8.82 3.51
N VAL A 11 -4.91 8.25 2.73
CA VAL A 11 -5.03 6.81 2.54
C VAL A 11 -4.49 6.41 1.17
N LEU A 12 -3.42 5.61 1.17
CA LEU A 12 -2.84 5.03 -0.04
C LEU A 12 -3.59 3.74 -0.43
N ALA A 13 -4.75 3.88 -1.07
CA ALA A 13 -5.59 2.78 -1.53
C ALA A 13 -5.21 2.32 -2.95
N LEU A 14 -3.94 1.95 -3.16
CA LEU A 14 -3.45 1.53 -4.48
C LEU A 14 -4.20 0.31 -5.01
N PRO A 15 -4.46 0.24 -6.34
CA PRO A 15 -5.04 -0.94 -6.96
C PRO A 15 -4.25 -2.20 -6.63
N TRP A 16 -4.96 -3.27 -6.26
CA TRP A 16 -4.36 -4.55 -5.89
C TRP A 16 -3.34 -5.05 -6.91
N LYS A 17 -3.64 -4.94 -8.21
CA LYS A 17 -2.71 -5.35 -9.30
C LYS A 17 -1.37 -4.61 -9.22
N ILE A 18 -1.39 -3.32 -8.88
CA ILE A 18 -0.19 -2.49 -8.76
C ILE A 18 0.60 -2.90 -7.53
N MET A 19 -0.07 -3.08 -6.38
CA MET A 19 0.57 -3.56 -5.16
C MET A 19 1.24 -4.92 -5.39
N LEU A 20 0.51 -5.87 -5.98
CA LEU A 20 1.01 -7.19 -6.32
C LEU A 20 2.24 -7.10 -7.23
N TRP A 21 2.15 -6.36 -8.34
CA TRP A 21 3.24 -6.25 -9.29
C TRP A 21 4.49 -5.58 -8.69
N ARG A 22 4.30 -4.52 -7.89
CA ARG A 22 5.42 -3.84 -7.20
C ARG A 22 6.10 -4.76 -6.20
N THR A 23 5.33 -5.47 -5.38
CA THR A 23 5.87 -6.46 -4.43
C THR A 23 6.58 -7.58 -5.17
N PHE A 24 5.95 -8.14 -6.21
CA PHE A 24 6.52 -9.20 -7.03
C PHE A 24 7.85 -8.78 -7.67
N LYS A 25 7.89 -7.62 -8.33
CA LYS A 25 9.11 -7.09 -8.96
C LYS A 25 10.21 -6.81 -7.93
N ARG A 26 9.86 -6.28 -6.75
CA ARG A 26 10.82 -6.00 -5.67
C ARG A 26 11.44 -7.29 -5.14
N SER A 27 10.63 -8.30 -4.88
CA SER A 27 11.09 -9.59 -4.36
C SER A 27 11.86 -10.39 -5.42
N LEU A 28 11.48 -10.32 -6.71
CA LEU A 28 12.28 -10.86 -7.81
C LEU A 28 13.66 -10.21 -7.90
N ARG A 29 13.72 -8.87 -7.89
CA ARG A 29 14.99 -8.14 -7.98
C ARG A 29 15.92 -8.48 -6.80
N ARG A 30 15.37 -8.58 -5.59
CA ARG A 30 16.12 -8.98 -4.39
C ARG A 30 16.63 -10.42 -4.48
N SER A 31 15.79 -11.34 -4.93
CA SER A 31 16.18 -12.73 -5.14
C SER A 31 17.28 -12.86 -6.19
N TYR A 32 17.18 -12.13 -7.29
CA TYR A 32 18.20 -12.13 -8.34
C TYR A 32 19.54 -11.58 -7.84
N LYS A 33 19.50 -10.50 -7.04
CA LYS A 33 20.69 -9.87 -6.46
C LYS A 33 21.22 -10.56 -5.20
N ARG A 34 20.54 -11.59 -4.68
CA ARG A 34 20.83 -12.26 -3.40
C ARG A 34 21.07 -11.26 -2.25
N GLU A 35 20.28 -10.18 -2.22
CA GLU A 35 20.37 -9.16 -1.16
C GLU A 35 19.84 -9.73 0.17
N GLU A 36 20.63 -9.67 1.24
CA GLU A 36 20.17 -10.00 2.59
C GLU A 36 19.17 -8.96 3.08
N LEU A 37 18.00 -9.42 3.55
CA LEU A 37 16.90 -8.50 3.87
C LEU A 37 17.14 -7.77 5.18
N TRP A 38 17.63 -8.48 6.20
CA TRP A 38 18.19 -8.02 7.48
C TRP A 38 18.65 -9.27 8.27
N ASN A 39 19.71 -9.16 9.09
CA ASN A 39 20.20 -10.21 10.00
C ASN A 39 20.62 -11.56 9.35
N GLY A 40 21.22 -11.54 8.16
CA GLY A 40 21.61 -12.77 7.46
C GLY A 40 20.44 -13.55 6.83
N ASN A 41 19.21 -13.03 6.95
CA ASN A 41 18.03 -13.71 6.42
C ASN A 41 17.97 -13.54 4.90
N ARG A 42 18.30 -14.61 4.18
CA ARG A 42 18.13 -14.71 2.73
C ARG A 42 16.69 -15.11 2.44
N GLU A 43 15.88 -14.16 1.95
CA GLU A 43 14.53 -14.50 1.47
C GLU A 43 14.63 -15.56 0.37
N LYS A 44 14.23 -16.79 0.68
CA LYS A 44 13.96 -17.79 -0.34
C LYS A 44 12.73 -17.31 -1.10
N PHE A 45 12.93 -16.88 -2.34
CA PHE A 45 11.88 -16.51 -3.29
C PHE A 45 10.63 -17.43 -3.19
N TRP A 46 10.86 -18.73 -3.11
CA TRP A 46 9.79 -19.72 -2.96
C TRP A 46 8.91 -19.55 -1.70
N LEU A 47 9.47 -19.11 -0.57
CA LEU A 47 8.69 -18.81 0.64
C LEU A 47 7.86 -17.53 0.48
N THR A 48 8.44 -16.49 -0.12
CA THR A 48 7.78 -15.19 -0.32
C THR A 48 6.70 -15.23 -1.40
N PHE A 49 6.71 -16.22 -2.30
CA PHE A 49 5.75 -16.35 -3.41
C PHE A 49 4.78 -17.52 -3.27
N PHE A 50 5.24 -18.71 -2.86
CA PHE A 50 4.47 -19.97 -2.99
C PHE A 50 4.08 -20.64 -1.66
N THR A 51 4.46 -20.09 -0.51
CA THR A 51 4.04 -20.63 0.79
C THR A 51 2.77 -19.93 1.29
N ARG A 52 1.97 -20.56 2.16
CA ARG A 52 0.79 -19.93 2.80
C ARG A 52 1.09 -18.62 3.55
N GLN A 53 2.35 -18.39 3.92
CA GLN A 53 2.86 -17.15 4.54
C GLN A 53 3.37 -16.12 3.52
N SER A 54 3.23 -16.39 2.22
CA SER A 54 3.64 -15.51 1.12
C SER A 54 2.82 -14.21 1.14
N VAL A 55 3.52 -13.07 1.11
CA VAL A 55 2.91 -11.74 0.96
C VAL A 55 2.09 -11.66 -0.33
N VAL A 56 2.52 -12.37 -1.38
CA VAL A 56 1.83 -12.39 -2.67
C VAL A 56 0.54 -13.22 -2.60
N TYR A 57 0.58 -14.36 -1.92
CA TYR A 57 -0.60 -15.18 -1.66
C TYR A 57 -1.61 -14.45 -0.77
N ASP A 58 -1.12 -13.78 0.28
CA ASP A 58 -1.93 -12.97 1.18
C ASP A 58 -2.62 -11.80 0.47
N LEU A 59 -1.88 -11.07 -0.37
CA LEU A 59 -2.43 -10.02 -1.23
C LEU A 59 -3.53 -10.59 -2.12
N TRP A 60 -3.31 -11.75 -2.75
CA TRP A 60 -4.29 -12.39 -3.62
C TRP A 60 -5.55 -12.82 -2.87
N TRP A 61 -5.41 -13.43 -1.70
CA TRP A 61 -6.52 -13.84 -0.83
C TRP A 61 -7.36 -12.63 -0.39
N ARG A 62 -6.70 -11.54 0.02
CA ARG A 62 -7.35 -10.30 0.47
C ARG A 62 -7.73 -9.34 -0.67
N ARG A 63 -7.78 -9.80 -1.92
CA ARG A 63 -8.08 -8.94 -3.08
C ARG A 63 -9.39 -8.13 -2.92
N ASN A 64 -10.42 -8.73 -2.33
CA ASN A 64 -11.72 -8.08 -2.14
C ASN A 64 -11.66 -7.00 -1.05
N HIS A 65 -10.93 -7.27 0.03
CA HIS A 65 -10.65 -6.30 1.07
C HIS A 65 -9.98 -5.05 0.49
N PHE A 66 -8.89 -5.20 -0.28
CA PHE A 66 -8.21 -4.03 -0.88
C PHE A 66 -9.08 -3.24 -1.88
N ARG A 67 -10.06 -3.88 -2.53
CA ARG A 67 -11.02 -3.19 -3.40
C ARG A 67 -12.01 -2.35 -2.60
N ASN A 68 -12.46 -2.86 -1.45
CA ASN A 68 -13.47 -2.23 -0.61
C ASN A 68 -12.88 -1.31 0.47
N PHE A 69 -11.59 -1.46 0.79
CA PHE A 69 -10.90 -0.75 1.86
C PHE A 69 -11.11 0.77 1.83
N SER A 70 -11.08 1.40 0.65
CA SER A 70 -11.32 2.83 0.58
C SER A 70 -12.76 3.20 0.94
N LYS A 71 -13.74 2.36 0.61
CA LYS A 71 -15.15 2.59 0.94
C LYS A 71 -15.35 2.41 2.44
N GLU A 72 -14.72 1.38 3.01
CA GLU A 72 -14.78 1.08 4.45
C GLU A 72 -14.15 2.21 5.27
N ILE A 73 -12.98 2.74 4.89
CA ILE A 73 -12.38 3.86 5.62
C ILE A 73 -13.21 5.14 5.44
N SER A 74 -13.72 5.44 4.24
CA SER A 74 -14.61 6.60 4.06
C SER A 74 -15.88 6.50 4.91
N ALA A 75 -16.40 5.30 5.15
CA ALA A 75 -17.59 5.09 5.97
C ALA A 75 -17.33 5.17 7.48
N GLY A 76 -16.10 4.88 7.93
CA GLY A 76 -15.72 4.91 9.34
C GLY A 76 -15.00 6.20 9.78
N ALA A 77 -14.84 7.18 8.88
CA ALA A 77 -14.10 8.41 9.19
C ALA A 77 -14.96 9.35 10.07
N PRO A 78 -14.39 9.93 11.15
CA PRO A 78 -15.05 10.97 11.93
C PRO A 78 -15.39 12.19 11.08
N GLU A 79 -16.56 12.79 11.29
CA GLU A 79 -16.94 14.05 10.66
C GLU A 79 -15.97 15.16 11.11
N GLY A 80 -15.31 15.83 10.16
CA GLY A 80 -14.39 16.95 10.41
C GLY A 80 -12.91 16.69 10.06
N ILE A 81 -12.52 15.46 9.74
CA ILE A 81 -11.15 15.15 9.30
C ILE A 81 -11.06 15.23 7.77
N ASP A 82 -10.09 16.00 7.26
CA ASP A 82 -9.85 16.08 5.81
C ASP A 82 -9.22 14.77 5.31
N MET A 83 -10.04 13.95 4.67
CA MET A 83 -9.65 12.61 4.22
C MET A 83 -9.36 12.57 2.72
N HIS A 84 -8.15 12.13 2.35
CA HIS A 84 -7.74 11.99 0.95
C HIS A 84 -7.41 10.55 0.58
N ILE A 85 -8.08 10.02 -0.43
CA ILE A 85 -7.84 8.67 -0.93
C ILE A 85 -7.05 8.73 -2.22
N ILE A 86 -5.80 8.28 -2.16
CA ILE A 86 -4.93 8.19 -3.33
C ILE A 86 -5.03 6.77 -3.90
N ARG A 87 -5.73 6.63 -5.02
CA ARG A 87 -5.78 5.38 -5.80
C ARG A 87 -4.96 5.45 -7.08
N CYS A 88 -4.94 6.61 -7.72
CA CYS A 88 -4.29 6.82 -9.00
C CYS A 88 -3.45 8.10 -8.97
N PRO A 89 -2.53 8.27 -9.93
CA PRO A 89 -1.70 9.47 -10.02
C PRO A 89 -2.54 10.75 -10.04
N ASN A 90 -3.69 10.74 -10.73
CA ASN A 90 -4.58 11.91 -10.78
C ASN A 90 -5.11 12.33 -9.40
N SER A 91 -5.43 11.39 -8.52
CA SER A 91 -5.82 11.71 -7.13
C SER A 91 -4.67 12.28 -6.32
N LEU A 92 -3.44 11.88 -6.63
CA LEU A 92 -2.24 12.44 -6.00
C LEU A 92 -1.99 13.88 -6.47
N GLU A 93 -2.12 14.15 -7.77
CA GLU A 93 -1.96 15.51 -8.31
C GLU A 93 -2.99 16.48 -7.70
N LYS A 94 -4.25 16.07 -7.56
CA LYS A 94 -5.28 16.88 -6.87
C LYS A 94 -4.91 17.22 -5.42
N LEU A 95 -4.28 16.27 -4.72
CA LEU A 95 -3.78 16.52 -3.38
C LEU A 95 -2.61 17.50 -3.41
N TYR A 96 -1.69 17.37 -4.37
CA TYR A 96 -0.59 18.32 -4.54
C TYR A 96 -1.07 19.72 -4.86
N GLU A 97 -2.05 19.88 -5.75
CA GLU A 97 -2.69 21.17 -6.04
C GLU A 97 -3.35 21.77 -4.78
N LYS A 98 -4.10 20.96 -4.02
CA LYS A 98 -4.78 21.41 -2.79
C LYS A 98 -3.81 21.96 -1.74
N TYR A 99 -2.64 21.31 -1.60
CA TYR A 99 -1.65 21.66 -0.57
C TYR A 99 -0.47 22.48 -1.11
N GLY A 100 -0.48 22.89 -2.39
CA GLY A 100 0.62 23.63 -3.02
C GLY A 100 1.95 22.85 -3.05
N LEU A 101 1.89 21.51 -3.09
CA LEU A 101 3.07 20.64 -3.04
C LEU A 101 3.68 20.44 -4.43
N GLN A 102 5.01 20.36 -4.49
CA GLN A 102 5.73 20.03 -5.73
C GLN A 102 6.20 18.58 -5.73
N ARG A 103 6.01 17.90 -6.86
CA ARG A 103 6.52 16.55 -7.08
C ARG A 103 8.01 16.63 -7.44
N ARG A 104 8.88 16.09 -6.57
CA ARG A 104 10.33 15.92 -6.82
C ARG A 104 10.64 14.65 -7.59
#